data_AF-A0A7Y2D6U9-F1
#
_entry.id   AF-A0A7Y2D6U9-F1
#
_cell.length_a   1.000
_cell.length_b   1.000
_cell.length_c   1.000
_cell.angle_alpha   90.00
_cell.angle_beta   90.00
_cell.angle_gamma   90.00
#
_symmetry.space_group_name_H-M   'P 1'
#
loop_
_entity.id
_entity.type
_entity.pdbx_description
1 polymer ?
#
loop_
_entity_poly.entity_id
_entity_poly.type
_entity_poly.pdbx_seq_one_letter_code
_entity_poly.pdbx_strand_id
1 'polypeptide(L)'
;MYCPNCAKANSNEVSYCRGCGISLDGVSKLLESELSKSPDQDKFLNSRFFSRIGNGFLYAFLGVGFGLIFTMAVYFKFKWFGAEMMAYFAVFGFALLGVLSILFFGLSRMTRSSPKSPEGAVTSELDSNDVRKLESTGFPSARSITENTTDLLEPIARKSDESS
;
A
#
# COMPACT_ATOMS: atom_id res chain seq x y z
N MET A 1 28.08 10.13 3.20
CA MET A 1 27.12 9.14 2.66
C MET A 1 27.70 8.42 1.44
N TYR A 2 27.17 7.26 1.04
CA TYR A 2 27.60 6.54 -0.16
C TYR A 2 26.61 6.76 -1.31
N CYS A 3 27.11 6.90 -2.55
CA CYS A 3 26.24 7.00 -3.73
C CYS A 3 25.70 5.60 -4.11
N PRO A 4 24.38 5.42 -4.30
CA PRO A 4 23.80 4.13 -4.65
C PRO A 4 24.16 3.64 -6.06
N ASN A 5 24.58 4.54 -6.95
CA ASN A 5 24.90 4.20 -8.33
C ASN A 5 26.37 3.77 -8.52
N CYS A 6 27.31 4.41 -7.81
CA CYS A 6 28.75 4.17 -8.01
C CYS A 6 29.53 3.79 -6.74
N ALA A 7 28.84 3.61 -5.62
CA ALA A 7 29.40 3.25 -4.31
C ALA A 7 30.51 4.19 -3.79
N LYS A 8 30.69 5.38 -4.39
CA LYS A 8 31.72 6.33 -3.98
C LYS A 8 31.28 7.08 -2.72
N ALA A 9 32.20 7.27 -1.79
CA ALA A 9 31.98 8.08 -0.60
C ALA A 9 31.81 9.56 -0.99
N ASN A 10 30.80 10.21 -0.44
CA ASN A 10 30.48 11.61 -0.65
C ASN A 10 30.26 12.32 0.69
N SER A 11 30.61 13.61 0.78
CA SER A 11 30.30 14.40 1.96
C SER A 11 28.79 14.64 2.07
N ASN A 12 28.29 14.92 3.28
CA ASN A 12 26.86 15.12 3.51
C ASN A 12 26.36 16.51 3.05
N GLU A 13 27.27 17.40 2.65
CA GLU A 13 26.97 18.78 2.25
C GLU A 13 26.79 18.96 0.73
N VAL A 14 27.00 17.91 -0.07
CA VAL A 14 26.92 17.99 -1.53
C VAL A 14 25.65 17.34 -2.07
N SER A 15 24.91 18.08 -2.90
CA SER A 15 23.65 17.67 -3.53
C SER A 15 23.83 16.70 -4.71
N TYR A 16 25.06 16.39 -5.12
CA TYR A 16 25.36 15.52 -6.25
C TYR A 16 26.60 14.64 -6.03
N CYS A 17 26.65 13.50 -6.72
CA CYS A 17 27.81 12.61 -6.69
C CYS A 17 28.92 13.09 -7.63
N ARG A 18 30.11 13.37 -7.08
CA ARG A 18 31.32 13.72 -7.88
C ARG A 18 31.84 12.58 -8.76
N GLY A 19 31.40 11.34 -8.54
CA GLY A 19 31.83 10.17 -9.30
C GLY A 19 31.02 9.92 -10.57
N CYS A 20 29.70 10.09 -10.49
CA CYS A 20 28.78 9.72 -11.59
C CYS A 20 27.81 10.84 -11.99
N GLY A 21 27.83 12.00 -11.32
CA GLY A 21 27.02 13.16 -11.68
C GLY A 21 25.54 13.11 -11.26
N ILE A 22 25.09 12.07 -10.54
CA ILE A 22 23.69 11.94 -10.13
C ILE A 22 23.36 12.89 -8.96
N SER A 23 22.15 13.46 -8.96
CA SER A 23 21.63 14.26 -7.85
C SER A 23 21.20 13.37 -6.68
N LEU A 24 21.54 13.78 -5.45
CA LEU A 24 21.29 13.06 -4.20
C LEU A 24 20.16 13.69 -3.37
N ASP A 25 19.65 14.86 -3.76
CA ASP A 25 18.60 15.60 -3.04
C ASP A 25 17.28 14.83 -2.90
N GLY A 26 16.95 13.96 -3.85
CA GLY A 26 15.79 13.09 -3.77
C GLY A 26 16.02 11.86 -2.89
N VAL A 27 17.25 11.37 -2.83
CA VAL A 27 17.61 10.13 -2.13
C VAL A 27 17.63 10.35 -0.61
N SER A 28 18.14 11.49 -0.14
CA SER A 28 18.12 11.84 1.28
C SER A 28 16.69 11.94 1.84
N LYS A 29 15.78 12.59 1.10
CA LYS A 29 14.36 12.71 1.49
C LYS A 29 13.64 11.37 1.54
N LEU A 30 13.95 10.46 0.60
CA LEU A 30 13.38 9.12 0.59
C LEU A 30 13.88 8.30 1.79
N LEU A 31 15.18 8.38 2.11
CA LEU A 31 15.73 7.72 3.29
C LEU A 31 15.16 8.30 4.59
N GLU A 32 14.98 9.61 4.70
CA GLU A 32 14.35 10.21 5.88
C GLU A 32 12.89 9.78 6.04
N SER A 33 12.15 9.62 4.94
CA SER A 33 10.76 9.12 4.95
C SER A 33 10.65 7.64 5.34
N GLU A 34 11.67 6.83 5.04
CA GLU A 34 11.75 5.42 5.43
C GLU A 34 12.18 5.27 6.89
N LEU A 35 13.16 6.06 7.36
CA LEU A 35 13.65 5.98 8.75
C LEU A 35 12.68 6.61 9.78
N SER A 36 11.90 7.61 9.41
CA SER A 36 10.89 8.22 10.31
C SER A 36 9.60 7.39 10.45
N LYS A 37 9.49 6.26 9.73
CA LYS A 37 8.30 5.40 9.73
C LYS A 37 8.32 4.27 10.76
N SER A 38 8.94 4.49 11.93
CA SER A 38 8.79 3.62 13.11
C SER A 38 9.03 4.43 14.39
N PRO A 39 7.99 4.63 15.24
CA PRO A 39 7.70 3.64 16.28
C PRO A 39 6.19 3.53 16.66
N ASP A 40 5.29 3.34 15.69
CA ASP A 40 3.85 3.15 15.98
C ASP A 40 3.27 1.81 15.46
N GLN A 41 4.12 0.82 15.15
CA GLN A 41 3.64 -0.50 14.74
C GLN A 41 3.10 -1.37 15.89
N ASP A 42 3.34 -1.02 17.15
CA ASP A 42 2.89 -1.86 18.28
C ASP A 42 1.44 -1.60 18.71
N LYS A 43 0.82 -0.49 18.28
CA LYS A 43 -0.58 -0.16 18.63
C LYS A 43 -1.60 -0.58 17.57
N PHE A 44 -1.18 -0.82 16.32
CA PHE A 44 -2.09 -1.20 15.23
C PHE A 44 -2.40 -2.70 15.17
N LEU A 45 -1.54 -3.56 15.71
CA LEU A 45 -1.80 -5.01 15.76
C LEU A 45 -2.89 -5.36 16.79
N ASN A 46 -3.03 -4.59 17.86
CA ASN A 46 -4.01 -4.89 18.92
C ASN A 46 -5.45 -4.49 18.55
N SER A 47 -5.65 -3.49 17.68
CA SER A 47 -6.98 -3.01 17.29
C SER A 47 -7.77 -4.01 16.42
N ARG A 48 -7.09 -4.72 15.50
CA ARG A 48 -7.77 -5.67 14.60
C ARG A 48 -8.20 -6.96 15.28
N PHE A 49 -7.44 -7.43 16.27
CA PHE A 49 -7.83 -8.60 17.07
C PHE A 49 -9.01 -8.26 17.99
N PHE A 50 -8.98 -7.07 18.63
CA PHE A 50 -10.07 -6.63 19.50
C PHE A 50 -11.38 -6.44 18.74
N SER A 51 -11.35 -5.93 17.51
CA SER A 51 -12.56 -5.74 16.70
C SER A 51 -13.20 -7.06 16.25
N ARG A 52 -12.39 -8.08 15.93
CA ARG A 52 -12.90 -9.43 15.58
C ARG A 52 -13.45 -10.18 16.80
N ILE A 53 -12.77 -10.11 17.93
CA ILE A 53 -13.21 -10.75 19.18
C ILE A 53 -14.47 -10.04 19.72
N GLY A 54 -14.51 -8.71 19.65
CA GLY A 54 -15.65 -7.91 20.09
C GLY A 54 -16.94 -8.25 19.35
N ASN A 55 -16.89 -8.37 18.01
CA ASN A 55 -18.07 -8.77 17.24
C ASN A 55 -18.52 -10.19 17.58
N GLY A 56 -17.59 -11.14 17.75
CA GLY A 56 -17.93 -12.51 18.13
C GLY A 56 -18.67 -12.59 19.46
N PHE A 57 -18.19 -11.85 20.46
CA PHE A 57 -18.87 -11.77 21.76
C PHE A 57 -20.24 -11.10 21.67
N LEU A 58 -20.37 -10.02 20.88
CA LEU A 58 -21.66 -9.36 20.67
C LEU A 58 -22.70 -10.31 20.07
N TYR A 59 -22.34 -11.07 19.03
CA TYR A 59 -23.23 -12.06 18.44
C TYR A 59 -23.54 -13.21 19.40
N ALA A 60 -22.57 -13.66 20.20
CA ALA A 60 -22.79 -14.69 21.21
C ALA A 60 -23.79 -14.23 22.28
N PHE A 61 -23.61 -13.03 22.82
CA PHE A 61 -24.54 -12.43 23.79
C PHE A 61 -25.93 -12.22 23.19
N LEU A 62 -26.00 -11.73 21.96
CA LEU A 62 -27.28 -11.52 21.27
C LEU A 62 -27.99 -12.85 21.02
N GLY A 63 -27.26 -13.90 20.64
CA GLY A 63 -27.79 -15.25 20.45
C GLY A 63 -28.31 -15.87 21.74
N VAL A 64 -27.57 -15.76 22.85
CA VAL A 64 -28.02 -16.25 24.16
C VAL A 64 -29.23 -15.46 24.65
N GLY A 65 -29.23 -14.13 24.50
CA GLY A 65 -30.37 -13.28 24.88
C GLY A 65 -31.63 -13.61 24.09
N PHE A 66 -31.51 -13.73 22.76
CA PHE A 66 -32.63 -14.16 21.92
C PHE A 66 -33.09 -15.58 22.25
N GLY A 67 -32.17 -16.51 22.51
CA GLY A 67 -32.51 -17.88 22.89
C GLY A 67 -33.31 -17.94 24.20
N LEU A 68 -32.93 -17.12 25.19
CA LEU A 68 -33.67 -17.03 26.46
C LEU A 68 -35.06 -16.42 26.30
N ILE A 69 -35.17 -15.34 25.51
CA ILE A 69 -36.47 -14.72 25.23
C ILE A 69 -37.37 -15.69 24.45
N PHE A 70 -36.81 -16.39 23.46
CA PHE A 70 -37.54 -17.36 22.66
C PHE A 70 -38.01 -18.55 23.49
N THR A 71 -37.15 -19.11 24.34
CA THR A 71 -37.51 -20.22 25.23
C THR A 71 -38.57 -19.82 26.25
N MET A 72 -38.50 -18.61 26.81
CA MET A 72 -39.54 -18.08 27.68
C MET A 72 -40.87 -17.86 26.93
N ALA A 73 -40.83 -17.28 25.73
CA ALA A 73 -42.02 -17.08 24.91
C ALA A 73 -42.69 -18.42 24.52
N VAL A 74 -41.88 -19.43 24.17
CA VAL A 74 -42.36 -20.78 23.89
C VAL A 74 -42.94 -21.41 25.15
N TYR A 75 -42.29 -21.31 26.30
CA TYR A 75 -42.78 -21.86 27.56
C TYR A 75 -44.12 -21.25 27.98
N PHE A 76 -44.27 -19.93 27.89
CA PHE A 76 -45.53 -19.25 28.16
C PHE A 76 -46.63 -19.63 27.17
N LYS A 77 -46.30 -19.74 25.87
CA LYS A 77 -47.28 -20.18 24.86
C LYS A 77 -47.64 -21.66 24.96
N PHE A 78 -46.74 -22.51 25.43
CA PHE A 78 -46.98 -23.95 25.60
C PHE A 78 -48.09 -24.22 26.63
N LYS A 79 -48.27 -23.33 27.60
CA LYS A 79 -49.36 -23.43 28.57
C LYS A 79 -50.74 -23.07 27.99
N TRP A 80 -50.77 -22.37 26.86
CA TRP A 80 -52.00 -21.83 26.26
C TRP A 80 -52.37 -22.45 24.90
N PHE A 81 -51.38 -22.90 24.14
CA PHE A 81 -51.57 -23.48 22.82
C PHE A 81 -51.10 -24.94 22.83
N GLY A 82 -52.02 -25.85 22.52
CA GLY A 82 -51.77 -27.30 22.49
C GLY A 82 -50.69 -27.71 21.50
N ALA A 83 -50.31 -29.00 21.58
CA ALA A 83 -49.15 -29.59 20.89
C ALA A 83 -49.11 -29.36 19.36
N GLU A 84 -50.24 -29.16 18.70
CA GLU A 84 -50.31 -28.91 17.27
C GLU A 84 -49.60 -27.61 16.85
N MET A 85 -49.70 -26.54 17.65
CA MET A 85 -49.02 -25.28 17.33
C MET A 85 -47.49 -25.40 17.41
N MET A 86 -47.00 -26.30 18.27
CA MET A 86 -45.57 -26.56 18.42
C MET A 86 -44.97 -27.17 17.14
N ALA A 87 -45.70 -28.07 16.48
CA ALA A 87 -45.27 -28.64 15.21
C ALA A 87 -45.12 -27.56 14.14
N TYR A 88 -46.08 -26.64 14.02
CA TYR A 88 -46.01 -25.54 13.07
C TYR A 88 -44.84 -24.59 13.35
N PHE A 89 -44.59 -24.22 14.60
CA PHE A 89 -43.46 -23.36 14.95
C PHE A 89 -42.12 -24.05 14.73
N ALA A 90 -42.01 -25.36 15.01
CA ALA A 90 -40.80 -26.12 14.73
C ALA A 90 -40.51 -26.16 13.22
N VAL A 91 -41.51 -26.50 12.40
CA VAL A 91 -41.37 -26.53 10.94
C VAL A 91 -41.01 -25.15 10.40
N PHE A 92 -41.66 -24.10 10.88
CA PHE A 92 -41.38 -22.72 10.47
C PHE A 92 -39.98 -22.26 10.90
N GLY A 93 -39.55 -22.62 12.11
CA GLY A 93 -38.20 -22.34 12.62
C GLY A 93 -37.12 -23.03 11.80
N PHE A 94 -37.31 -24.31 11.46
CA PHE A 94 -36.40 -25.05 10.58
C PHE A 94 -36.36 -24.46 9.16
N ALA A 95 -37.51 -24.06 8.61
CA ALA A 95 -37.58 -23.41 7.31
C ALA A 95 -36.81 -22.08 7.31
N LEU A 96 -37.00 -21.23 8.32
CA LEU A 96 -36.27 -19.97 8.47
C LEU A 96 -34.77 -20.18 8.64
N LEU A 97 -34.35 -21.14 9.49
CA LEU A 97 -32.93 -21.49 9.68
C LEU A 97 -32.31 -21.98 8.37
N GLY A 98 -33.03 -22.80 7.60
CA GLY A 98 -32.60 -23.26 6.29
C GLY A 98 -32.37 -22.09 5.32
N VAL A 99 -33.33 -21.18 5.22
CA VAL A 99 -33.24 -19.99 4.36
C VAL A 99 -32.09 -19.07 4.80
N LEU A 100 -31.97 -18.79 6.11
CA LEU A 100 -30.86 -17.98 6.64
C LEU A 100 -29.51 -18.63 6.34
N SER A 101 -29.39 -19.95 6.51
CA SER A 101 -28.15 -20.68 6.25
C SER A 101 -27.74 -20.56 4.77
N ILE A 102 -28.68 -20.72 3.84
CA ILE A 102 -28.43 -20.58 2.40
C ILE A 102 -28.01 -19.14 2.06
N LEU A 103 -28.71 -18.13 2.60
CA LEU A 103 -28.39 -16.73 2.38
C LEU A 103 -27.01 -16.39 2.94
N PHE A 104 -26.74 -16.77 4.19
CA PHE A 104 -25.48 -16.46 4.86
C PHE A 104 -24.29 -17.15 4.18
N PHE A 105 -24.44 -18.41 3.77
CA PHE A 105 -23.41 -19.15 3.07
C PHE A 105 -23.21 -18.63 1.63
N GLY A 106 -24.29 -18.25 0.94
CA GLY A 106 -24.24 -17.63 -0.38
C GLY A 106 -23.56 -16.26 -0.39
N LEU A 107 -23.94 -15.38 0.54
CA LEU A 107 -23.36 -14.05 0.71
C LEU A 107 -21.90 -14.11 1.18
N SER A 108 -21.56 -15.04 2.09
CA SER A 108 -20.18 -15.23 2.54
C SER A 108 -19.25 -15.73 1.43
N ARG A 109 -19.79 -16.44 0.44
CA ARG A 109 -19.01 -16.89 -0.73
C ARG A 109 -18.69 -15.73 -1.68
N MET A 110 -19.57 -14.74 -1.75
CA MET A 110 -19.42 -13.54 -2.57
C MET A 110 -18.47 -12.50 -1.95
N THR A 111 -18.39 -12.43 -0.62
CA THR A 111 -17.49 -11.49 0.08
C THR A 111 -16.06 -12.00 0.22
N ARG A 112 -15.80 -13.30 0.04
CA ARG A 112 -14.44 -13.88 0.07
C ARG A 112 -13.65 -13.73 -1.23
N SER A 113 -14.24 -13.23 -2.31
CA SER A 113 -13.58 -13.12 -3.62
C SER A 113 -12.84 -11.82 -3.89
N SER A 114 -12.44 -11.03 -2.88
CA SER A 114 -11.50 -9.93 -3.14
C SER A 114 -10.53 -9.65 -2.00
N PRO A 115 -9.32 -10.21 -2.08
CA PRO A 115 -8.11 -9.55 -1.65
C PRO A 115 -7.40 -9.00 -2.90
N LYS A 116 -7.97 -8.00 -3.57
CA LYS A 116 -7.13 -7.06 -4.32
C LYS A 116 -6.55 -6.08 -3.30
N SER A 117 -5.32 -6.39 -2.89
CA SER A 117 -4.39 -5.46 -2.28
C SER A 117 -4.40 -4.16 -3.09
N PRO A 118 -4.75 -2.99 -2.52
CA PRO A 118 -4.40 -1.73 -3.13
C PRO A 118 -2.90 -1.55 -2.93
N GLU A 119 -2.16 -2.00 -3.93
CA GLU A 119 -0.93 -1.35 -4.35
C GLU A 119 -1.18 0.17 -4.39
N GLY A 120 -0.29 0.92 -3.75
CA GLY A 120 -0.50 2.31 -3.37
C GLY A 120 -0.94 3.20 -4.53
N ALA A 121 -2.17 3.71 -4.44
CA ALA A 121 -2.57 4.92 -5.13
C ALA A 121 -1.90 6.11 -4.43
N VAL A 122 -0.73 6.50 -4.93
CA VAL A 122 -0.32 7.91 -4.95
C VAL A 122 -0.46 8.36 -6.39
N THR A 123 -1.68 8.70 -6.78
CA THR A 123 -1.93 9.58 -7.92
C THR A 123 -1.52 10.98 -7.51
N SER A 124 -0.30 11.38 -7.87
CA SER A 124 -0.09 12.76 -8.32
C SER A 124 -0.67 12.84 -9.72
N GLU A 125 -1.81 13.54 -9.81
CA GLU A 125 -2.28 14.13 -11.05
C GLU A 125 -1.16 14.99 -11.64
N LEU A 126 -0.59 14.55 -12.76
CA LEU A 126 -0.52 15.37 -13.96
C LEU A 126 -0.20 14.48 -15.16
N ASP A 127 -1.06 14.60 -16.15
CA ASP A 127 -0.70 14.78 -17.55
C ASP A 127 -0.89 13.62 -18.55
N SER A 128 -1.77 13.93 -19.52
CA SER A 128 -1.78 13.54 -20.93
C SER A 128 -1.59 12.07 -21.32
N ASN A 129 -2.71 11.37 -21.46
CA ASN A 129 -2.89 10.47 -22.61
C ASN A 129 -3.37 11.30 -23.81
N ASP A 130 -2.43 11.90 -24.52
CA ASP A 130 -2.54 12.18 -25.94
C ASP A 130 -1.17 11.92 -26.58
N VAL A 131 -1.15 11.72 -27.90
CA VAL A 131 0.00 11.33 -28.74
C VAL A 131 0.16 9.82 -28.95
N ARG A 132 -0.84 9.30 -29.67
CA ARG A 132 -0.55 8.43 -30.82
C ARG A 132 0.51 9.08 -31.71
N LYS A 133 1.47 8.27 -32.16
CA LYS A 133 2.20 8.41 -33.43
C LYS A 133 3.25 9.54 -33.47
N LEU A 134 4.44 9.29 -32.92
CA LEU A 134 5.64 9.99 -33.38
C LEU A 134 6.06 9.42 -34.74
N GLU A 135 5.81 10.22 -35.75
CA GLU A 135 6.35 10.13 -37.08
C GLU A 135 7.89 10.21 -37.02
N SER A 136 8.54 9.35 -37.80
CA SER A 136 9.97 9.35 -38.05
C SER A 136 10.33 10.61 -38.87
N THR A 137 10.52 11.74 -38.20
CA THR A 137 11.25 12.89 -38.77
C THR A 137 12.73 12.78 -38.43
N GLY A 138 13.54 12.77 -39.48
CA GLY A 138 14.94 12.40 -39.49
C GLY A 138 15.79 13.08 -38.43
N PHE A 139 16.71 12.29 -37.88
CA PHE A 139 17.87 12.76 -37.13
C PHE A 139 18.60 13.86 -37.93
N PRO A 140 18.82 15.07 -37.39
CA PRO A 140 19.92 15.88 -37.89
C PRO A 140 21.22 15.11 -37.59
N SER A 141 21.92 14.76 -38.66
CA SER A 141 23.27 14.19 -38.61
C SER A 141 24.10 14.90 -37.56
N ALA A 142 24.57 14.15 -36.56
CA ALA A 142 25.53 14.64 -35.60
C ALA A 142 26.70 15.23 -36.37
N ARG A 143 26.83 16.56 -36.34
CA ARG A 143 27.98 17.25 -36.91
C ARG A 143 29.15 16.87 -36.03
N SER A 144 29.97 15.96 -36.54
CA SER A 144 31.29 15.63 -36.02
C SER A 144 32.03 16.94 -35.75
N ILE A 145 32.09 17.33 -34.48
CA ILE A 145 33.00 18.37 -34.02
C ILE A 145 34.37 17.69 -33.99
N THR A 146 35.06 17.74 -35.12
CA THR A 146 36.47 17.40 -35.21
C THR A 146 37.26 18.47 -34.47
N GLU A 147 37.84 18.08 -33.34
CA GLU A 147 39.23 18.37 -32.95
C GLU A 147 39.90 19.52 -33.73
N ASN A 148 39.68 20.78 -33.32
CA ASN A 148 40.56 21.86 -33.71
C ASN A 148 40.54 23.06 -32.75
N THR A 149 40.80 22.80 -31.46
CA THR A 149 41.12 23.86 -30.49
C THR A 149 42.21 23.38 -29.53
N THR A 150 43.38 23.08 -30.08
CA THR A 150 44.64 22.98 -29.32
C THR A 150 45.71 23.73 -30.07
N ASP A 151 45.57 25.04 -30.19
CA ASP A 151 46.67 25.88 -30.69
C ASP A 151 46.55 27.30 -30.11
N LEU A 152 46.99 27.45 -28.85
CA LEU A 152 47.43 28.69 -28.20
C LEU A 152 47.64 28.43 -26.70
N LEU A 153 48.67 27.66 -26.36
CA LEU A 153 49.33 27.84 -25.06
C LEU A 153 50.75 28.33 -25.36
N GLU A 154 51.00 29.61 -25.06
CA GLU A 154 52.32 30.20 -25.12
C GLU A 154 53.24 29.52 -24.09
N PRO A 155 54.47 29.15 -24.46
CA PRO A 155 55.42 28.57 -23.53
C PRO A 155 55.86 29.62 -22.51
N ILE A 156 55.59 29.36 -21.23
CA ILE A 156 56.16 30.13 -20.11
C ILE A 156 57.66 29.85 -20.08
N ALA A 157 58.45 30.84 -20.48
CA ALA A 157 59.91 30.79 -20.42
C ALA A 157 60.36 30.58 -18.96
N ARG A 158 61.01 29.44 -18.70
CA ARG A 158 61.68 29.19 -17.43
C ARG A 158 62.89 30.12 -17.33
N LYS A 159 62.81 31.06 -16.39
CA LYS A 159 63.96 31.83 -15.93
C LYS A 159 64.80 30.92 -15.02
N SER A 160 65.86 30.35 -15.58
CA SER A 160 66.94 29.72 -14.83
C SER A 160 67.76 30.83 -14.17
N ASP A 161 67.40 31.17 -12.93
CA ASP A 161 68.28 31.94 -12.07
C ASP A 161 69.29 30.95 -11.45
N GLU A 162 70.42 30.92 -12.14
CA GLU A 162 71.75 30.47 -11.74
C GLU A 162 72.32 31.38 -10.64
N SER A 163 73.38 30.92 -9.96
CA SER A 163 74.14 31.55 -8.85
C SER A 163 73.59 31.30 -7.43
N SER A 164 74.40 31.00 -6.42
CA SER A 164 75.82 30.66 -6.29
C SER A 164 76.01 30.08 -4.88
#